data_AF-A0ABD4DXQ5-F1
#
_entry.id   AF-A0ABD4DXQ5-F1
#
_cell.length_a   1.000
_cell.length_b   1.000
_cell.length_c   1.000
_cell.angle_alpha   90.00
_cell.angle_beta   90.00
_cell.angle_gamma   90.00
#
_symmetry.space_group_name_H-M   'P 1'
#
loop_
_entity.id
_entity.type
_entity.pdbx_description
1 polymer ?
#
loop_
_entity_poly.entity_id
_entity_poly.type
_entity_poly.pdbx_seq_one_letter_code
_entity_poly.pdbx_strand_id
1 'polypeptide(L)'
;MNFPVSLSRGQCVAAAVGAAATGAIVAGAAAFLGGYHAGSLAGDAKAAKLERRYADAARASVEQARVKEREETQRAAVLAGDLFAEKARHALESNELKRRIASVTSQYRPAPDAPLQDLPRCVFTGGFVRLWNAAAGPDGVPAPGAAAGAAAPAGTDDALDSGVRQDDVLAHHIDTARRSRDIESQLNKLIDLVEGDAR
;
A
#
# COMPACT_ATOMS: atom_id res chain seq x y z
N MET A 1 11.29 104.42 -5.96
CA MET A 1 10.97 102.97 -5.91
C MET A 1 9.63 102.80 -5.21
N ASN A 2 8.84 101.80 -5.64
CA ASN A 2 7.45 101.45 -5.30
C ASN A 2 6.33 102.21 -6.02
N PHE A 3 5.86 101.63 -7.14
CA PHE A 3 4.56 101.91 -7.74
C PHE A 3 3.49 101.04 -7.08
N PRO A 4 2.40 101.61 -6.53
CA PRO A 4 1.29 100.82 -6.04
C PRO A 4 0.48 100.33 -7.25
N VAL A 5 0.51 99.02 -7.50
CA VAL A 5 -0.35 98.40 -8.50
C VAL A 5 -1.80 98.51 -8.00
N SER A 6 -2.53 99.52 -8.50
CA SER A 6 -3.97 99.66 -8.26
C SER A 6 -4.70 98.61 -9.09
N LEU A 7 -4.93 97.44 -8.51
CA LEU A 7 -5.76 96.41 -9.10
C LEU A 7 -7.22 96.87 -9.02
N SER A 8 -7.88 96.96 -10.18
CA SER A 8 -9.33 97.17 -10.28
C SER A 8 -10.06 96.05 -9.52
N ARG A 9 -11.24 96.34 -8.96
CA ARG A 9 -12.09 95.36 -8.25
C ARG A 9 -12.31 94.08 -9.07
N GLY A 10 -12.33 94.17 -10.41
CA GLY A 10 -12.42 93.01 -11.30
C GLY A 10 -11.14 92.16 -11.37
N GLN A 11 -9.95 92.76 -11.25
CA GLN A 11 -8.68 92.03 -11.26
C GLN A 11 -8.41 91.31 -9.92
N CYS A 12 -8.84 91.87 -8.80
CA CYS A 12 -8.80 91.18 -7.50
C CYS A 12 -9.72 89.95 -7.47
N VAL A 13 -10.92 90.05 -8.06
CA VAL A 13 -11.84 88.91 -8.18
C VAL A 13 -11.26 87.83 -9.09
N ALA A 14 -10.68 88.19 -10.24
CA ALA A 14 -10.04 87.23 -11.14
C ALA A 14 -8.85 86.51 -10.47
N ALA A 15 -8.01 87.25 -9.72
CA ALA A 15 -6.89 86.66 -8.97
C ALA A 15 -7.37 85.73 -7.84
N ALA A 16 -8.43 86.10 -7.12
CA ALA A 16 -9.00 85.27 -6.07
C ALA A 16 -9.62 83.97 -6.62
N VAL A 17 -10.34 84.05 -7.75
CA VAL A 17 -10.91 82.87 -8.42
C VAL A 17 -9.79 81.97 -8.98
N GLY A 18 -8.74 82.56 -9.57
CA GLY A 18 -7.57 81.81 -10.05
C GLY A 18 -6.81 81.08 -8.94
N ALA A 19 -6.64 81.73 -7.78
CA ALA A 19 -6.02 81.13 -6.60
C ALA A 19 -6.90 80.02 -5.98
N ALA A 20 -8.21 80.20 -5.96
CA ALA A 20 -9.15 79.18 -5.49
C ALA A 20 -9.17 77.95 -6.41
N ALA A 21 -9.14 78.15 -7.73
CA ALA A 21 -9.10 77.07 -8.71
C ALA A 21 -7.79 76.27 -8.63
N THR A 22 -6.64 76.94 -8.52
CA THR A 22 -5.35 76.25 -8.32
C THR A 22 -5.28 75.54 -6.97
N GLY A 23 -5.80 76.15 -5.90
CA GLY A 23 -5.93 75.49 -4.59
C GLY A 23 -6.77 74.21 -4.65
N ALA A 24 -7.91 74.23 -5.37
CA ALA A 24 -8.75 73.05 -5.56
C ALA A 24 -8.06 71.94 -6.38
N ILE A 25 -7.30 72.31 -7.42
CA ILE A 25 -6.55 71.34 -8.24
C ILE A 25 -5.44 70.69 -7.43
N VAL A 26 -4.66 71.47 -6.66
CA VAL A 26 -3.58 70.94 -5.83
C VAL A 26 -4.13 70.06 -4.71
N ALA A 27 -5.22 70.47 -4.06
CA ALA A 27 -5.88 69.65 -3.04
C ALA A 27 -6.44 68.34 -3.62
N GLY A 28 -7.05 68.39 -4.81
CA GLY A 28 -7.53 67.20 -5.52
C GLY A 28 -6.41 66.24 -5.91
N ALA A 29 -5.29 66.76 -6.42
CA ALA A 29 -4.13 65.94 -6.78
C ALA A 29 -3.47 65.29 -5.56
N ALA A 30 -3.33 66.02 -4.45
CA ALA A 30 -2.80 65.47 -3.20
C ALA A 30 -3.73 64.40 -2.61
N ALA A 31 -5.05 64.62 -2.65
CA ALA A 31 -6.04 63.64 -2.22
C ALA A 31 -6.03 62.39 -3.11
N PHE A 32 -5.92 62.54 -4.43
CA PHE A 32 -5.86 61.42 -5.36
C PHE A 32 -4.60 60.58 -5.18
N LEU A 33 -3.42 61.20 -5.09
CA LEU A 33 -2.15 60.49 -4.87
C LEU A 33 -2.12 59.82 -3.49
N GLY A 34 -2.58 60.51 -2.44
CA GLY A 34 -2.69 59.93 -1.09
C GLY A 34 -3.63 58.73 -1.06
N GLY A 35 -4.80 58.84 -1.71
CA GLY A 35 -5.77 57.75 -1.85
C GLY A 35 -5.23 56.58 -2.67
N TYR A 36 -4.53 56.87 -3.79
CA TYR A 36 -3.91 55.85 -4.64
C TYR A 36 -2.81 55.08 -3.89
N HIS A 37 -1.92 55.78 -3.17
CA HIS A 37 -0.88 55.14 -2.36
C HIS A 37 -1.46 54.32 -1.21
N ALA A 38 -2.45 54.85 -0.48
CA ALA A 38 -3.12 54.11 0.58
C ALA A 38 -3.85 52.86 0.04
N GLY A 39 -4.50 52.99 -1.12
CA GLY A 39 -5.15 51.89 -1.83
C GLY A 39 -4.16 50.83 -2.32
N SER A 40 -3.03 51.23 -2.90
CA SER A 40 -1.95 50.34 -3.34
C SER A 40 -1.38 49.55 -2.16
N LEU A 41 -1.03 50.22 -1.07
CA LEU A 41 -0.51 49.56 0.15
C LEU A 41 -1.52 48.59 0.76
N ALA A 42 -2.80 48.96 0.80
CA ALA A 42 -3.86 48.08 1.27
C ALA A 42 -4.08 46.87 0.33
N GLY A 43 -3.92 47.07 -0.98
CA GLY A 43 -3.95 46.02 -2.00
C GLY A 43 -2.80 45.03 -1.83
N ASP A 44 -1.57 45.53 -1.75
CA ASP A 44 -0.35 44.74 -1.55
C ASP A 44 -0.40 43.96 -0.23
N ALA A 45 -0.89 44.59 0.84
CA ALA A 45 -1.07 43.92 2.13
C ALA A 45 -2.10 42.79 2.06
N LYS A 46 -3.20 42.96 1.31
CA LYS A 46 -4.20 41.90 1.08
C LYS A 46 -3.63 40.78 0.22
N ALA A 47 -2.89 41.10 -0.85
CA ALA A 47 -2.23 40.13 -1.71
C ALA A 47 -1.21 39.29 -0.92
N ALA A 48 -0.32 39.94 -0.17
CA ALA A 48 0.65 39.27 0.69
C ALA A 48 -0.02 38.40 1.77
N LYS A 49 -1.13 38.85 2.36
CA LYS A 49 -1.91 38.04 3.32
C LYS A 49 -2.53 36.81 2.66
N LEU A 50 -3.03 36.95 1.44
CA LEU A 50 -3.62 35.86 0.68
C LEU A 50 -2.55 34.84 0.28
N GLU A 51 -1.41 35.30 -0.23
CA GLU A 51 -0.26 34.46 -0.58
C GLU A 51 0.25 33.68 0.63
N ARG A 52 0.39 34.33 1.80
CA ARG A 52 0.74 33.64 3.05
C ARG A 52 -0.27 32.56 3.43
N ARG A 53 -1.57 32.86 3.34
CA ARG A 53 -2.62 31.86 3.63
C ARG A 53 -2.52 30.65 2.70
N TYR A 54 -2.26 30.85 1.41
CA TYR A 54 -2.05 29.76 0.47
C TYR A 54 -0.77 28.98 0.78
N ALA A 55 0.33 29.66 1.10
CA ALA A 55 1.59 29.02 1.47
C ALA A 55 1.44 28.19 2.76
N ASP A 56 0.75 28.73 3.77
CA ASP A 56 0.48 28.04 5.04
C ASP A 56 -0.47 26.86 4.85
N ALA A 57 -1.52 27.01 4.03
CA ALA A 57 -2.43 25.92 3.68
C ALA A 57 -1.70 24.80 2.91
N ALA A 58 -0.85 25.15 1.95
CA ALA A 58 -0.04 24.18 1.20
C ALA A 58 0.96 23.45 2.10
N ARG A 59 1.60 24.15 3.04
CA ARG A 59 2.48 23.53 4.05
C ARG A 59 1.69 22.58 4.95
N ALA A 60 0.52 22.99 5.42
CA ALA A 60 -0.33 22.16 6.26
C ALA A 60 -0.80 20.89 5.52
N SER A 61 -1.19 20.99 4.25
CA SER A 61 -1.59 19.82 3.46
C SER A 61 -0.43 18.85 3.21
N VAL A 62 0.78 19.37 2.96
CA VAL A 62 1.98 18.52 2.81
C VAL A 62 2.33 17.82 4.11
N GLU A 63 2.25 18.51 5.25
CA GLU A 63 2.53 17.90 6.54
C GLU A 63 1.49 16.83 6.90
N GLN A 64 0.21 17.09 6.64
CA GLN A 64 -0.83 16.08 6.80
C GLN A 64 -0.61 14.86 5.89
N ALA A 65 -0.20 15.07 4.63
CA ALA A 65 0.12 13.98 3.73
C ALA A 65 1.31 13.14 4.25
N ARG A 66 2.36 13.79 4.78
CA ARG A 66 3.51 13.10 5.39
C ARG A 66 3.15 12.31 6.64
N VAL A 67 2.27 12.84 7.48
CA VAL A 67 1.79 12.11 8.66
C VAL A 67 1.04 10.85 8.24
N LYS A 68 0.11 10.97 7.29
CA LYS A 68 -0.62 9.81 6.73
C LYS A 68 0.31 8.79 6.09
N GLU A 69 1.26 9.24 5.27
CA GLU A 69 2.26 8.37 4.64
C GLU A 69 3.08 7.59 5.69
N ARG A 70 3.49 8.26 6.78
CA ARG A 70 4.22 7.60 7.88
C ARG A 70 3.36 6.58 8.61
N GLU A 71 2.10 6.91 8.90
CA GLU A 71 1.15 6.01 9.54
C GLU A 71 0.89 4.75 8.69
N GLU A 72 0.68 4.92 7.38
CA GLU A 72 0.51 3.82 6.44
C GLU A 72 1.77 2.97 6.32
N THR A 73 2.95 3.61 6.22
CA THR A 73 4.24 2.90 6.16
C THR A 73 4.51 2.11 7.43
N GLN A 74 4.22 2.70 8.60
CA GLN A 74 4.39 2.03 9.89
C GLN A 74 3.45 0.83 9.99
N ARG A 75 2.19 0.98 9.58
CA ARG A 75 1.22 -0.12 9.56
C ARG A 75 1.68 -1.25 8.65
N ALA A 76 2.10 -0.94 7.43
CA ALA A 76 2.62 -1.92 6.50
C ALA A 76 3.86 -2.65 7.06
N ALA A 77 4.76 -1.92 7.74
CA ALA A 77 5.94 -2.50 8.37
C ALA A 77 5.58 -3.48 9.51
N VAL A 78 4.60 -3.15 10.35
CA VAL A 78 4.11 -4.04 11.42
C VAL A 78 3.52 -5.31 10.83
N LEU A 79 2.60 -5.19 9.87
CA LEU A 79 1.97 -6.35 9.23
C LEU A 79 2.99 -7.24 8.50
N ALA A 80 4.01 -6.64 7.86
CA ALA A 80 5.10 -7.39 7.27
C ALA A 80 5.92 -8.14 8.33
N GLY A 81 6.21 -7.50 9.47
CA GLY A 81 6.88 -8.13 10.61
C GLY A 81 6.11 -9.35 11.14
N ASP A 82 4.81 -9.20 11.36
CA ASP A 82 3.92 -10.28 11.81
C ASP A 82 3.89 -11.44 10.81
N LEU A 83 3.80 -11.13 9.51
CA LEU A 83 3.84 -12.14 8.45
C LEU A 83 5.13 -12.96 8.49
N PHE A 84 6.28 -12.30 8.66
CA PHE A 84 7.56 -13.01 8.77
C PHE A 84 7.61 -13.91 10.01
N ALA A 85 7.09 -13.43 11.14
CA ALA A 85 7.02 -14.22 12.37
C ALA A 85 6.11 -15.45 12.22
N GLU A 86 4.94 -15.30 11.61
CA GLU A 86 4.02 -16.42 11.35
C GLU A 86 4.63 -17.47 10.42
N LYS A 87 5.25 -17.03 9.30
CA LYS A 87 5.95 -17.95 8.39
C LYS A 87 7.11 -18.67 9.05
N ALA A 88 7.84 -18.00 9.94
CA ALA A 88 8.89 -18.62 10.73
C ALA A 88 8.32 -19.71 11.66
N ARG A 89 7.18 -19.43 12.32
CA ARG A 89 6.46 -20.41 13.14
C ARG A 89 6.01 -21.62 12.31
N HIS A 90 5.38 -21.41 11.15
CA HIS A 90 4.98 -22.50 10.26
C HIS A 90 6.17 -23.35 9.80
N ALA A 91 7.34 -22.72 9.57
CA ALA A 91 8.57 -23.42 9.23
C ALA A 91 9.05 -24.33 10.36
N LEU A 92 9.05 -23.82 11.60
CA LEU A 92 9.45 -24.59 12.78
C LEU A 92 8.51 -25.78 13.02
N GLU A 93 7.21 -25.57 12.94
CA GLU A 93 6.19 -26.63 13.08
C GLU A 93 6.34 -27.70 11.99
N SER A 94 6.51 -27.28 10.73
CA SER A 94 6.73 -28.19 9.60
C SER A 94 8.00 -29.01 9.80
N ASN A 95 9.09 -28.39 10.25
CA ASN A 95 10.33 -29.10 10.55
C ASN A 95 10.18 -30.11 11.71
N GLU A 96 9.40 -29.77 12.73
CA GLU A 96 9.09 -30.70 13.83
C GLU A 96 8.28 -31.90 13.33
N LEU A 97 7.26 -31.68 12.49
CA LEU A 97 6.50 -32.76 11.87
C LEU A 97 7.40 -33.65 11.01
N LYS A 98 8.32 -33.05 10.22
CA LYS A 98 9.29 -33.80 9.40
C LYS A 98 10.20 -34.70 10.23
N ARG A 99 10.69 -34.22 11.39
CA ARG A 99 11.49 -35.05 12.31
C ARG A 99 10.76 -36.29 12.80
N ARG A 100 9.43 -36.23 12.91
CA ARG A 100 8.60 -37.33 13.39
C ARG A 100 8.25 -38.35 12.29
N ILE A 101 8.47 -38.04 11.01
CA ILE A 101 8.14 -38.94 9.90
C ILE A 101 8.75 -40.33 10.09
N ALA A 102 10.05 -40.41 10.34
CA ALA A 102 10.74 -41.70 10.51
C ALA A 102 10.14 -42.55 11.64
N SER A 103 9.63 -41.91 12.71
CA SER A 103 8.99 -42.62 13.83
C SER A 103 7.64 -43.25 13.47
N VAL A 104 6.95 -42.71 12.46
CA VAL A 104 5.62 -43.20 12.03
C VAL A 104 5.66 -44.02 10.74
N THR A 105 6.79 -44.08 10.05
CA THR A 105 6.95 -44.85 8.79
C THR A 105 7.89 -46.06 8.91
N SER A 106 8.51 -46.28 10.07
CA SER A 106 9.45 -47.40 10.27
C SER A 106 8.81 -48.64 10.90
N GLN A 107 7.99 -48.46 11.94
CA GLN A 107 7.42 -49.55 12.72
C GLN A 107 5.93 -49.33 12.97
N TYR A 108 5.20 -50.43 13.13
CA TYR A 108 3.79 -50.40 13.51
C TYR A 108 3.50 -51.40 14.62
N ARG A 109 2.39 -51.17 15.31
CA ARG A 109 1.86 -52.05 16.34
C ARG A 109 0.50 -52.57 15.87
N PRO A 110 0.32 -53.88 15.62
CA PRO A 110 -0.94 -54.41 15.08
C PRO A 110 -2.09 -54.43 16.09
N ALA A 111 -1.80 -54.52 17.39
CA ALA A 111 -2.78 -54.47 18.48
C ALA A 111 -2.17 -53.80 19.72
N PRO A 112 -2.94 -53.16 20.62
CA PRO A 112 -2.41 -52.37 21.75
C PRO A 112 -1.34 -53.09 22.58
N ASP A 113 -1.50 -54.39 22.82
CA ASP A 113 -0.57 -55.20 23.64
C ASP A 113 0.46 -55.99 22.81
N ALA A 114 0.46 -55.85 21.48
CA ALA A 114 1.40 -56.54 20.60
C ALA A 114 2.77 -55.85 20.55
N PRO A 115 3.88 -56.59 20.33
CA PRO A 115 5.18 -55.98 20.09
C PRO A 115 5.17 -55.12 18.80
N LEU A 116 6.08 -54.14 18.74
CA LEU A 116 6.35 -53.38 17.51
C LEU A 116 6.92 -54.31 16.44
N GLN A 117 6.48 -54.11 15.20
CA GLN A 117 6.90 -54.85 14.03
C GLN A 117 7.30 -53.86 12.93
N ASP A 118 8.21 -54.25 12.04
CA ASP A 118 8.61 -53.41 10.92
C ASP A 118 7.43 -53.17 9.98
N LEU A 119 7.27 -51.92 9.54
CA LEU A 119 6.17 -51.56 8.65
C LEU A 119 6.34 -52.27 7.29
N PRO A 120 5.30 -52.98 6.79
CA PRO A 120 5.36 -53.61 5.48
C PRO A 120 5.66 -52.59 4.38
N ARG A 121 6.43 -53.01 3.37
CA ARG A 121 6.76 -52.14 2.24
C ARG A 121 5.49 -51.78 1.46
N CYS A 122 5.09 -50.51 1.51
CA CYS A 122 4.13 -49.92 0.59
C CYS A 122 4.85 -49.57 -0.73
N VAL A 123 4.30 -49.99 -1.86
CA VAL A 123 4.84 -49.71 -3.20
C VAL A 123 3.97 -48.68 -3.89
N PHE A 124 4.56 -47.54 -4.23
CA PHE A 124 3.93 -46.53 -5.08
C PHE A 124 4.42 -46.74 -6.50
N THR A 125 3.50 -46.90 -7.45
CA THR A 125 3.86 -47.20 -8.83
C THR A 125 4.20 -45.93 -9.62
N GLY A 126 4.88 -46.06 -10.77
CA GLY A 126 5.13 -44.94 -11.67
C GLY A 126 3.85 -44.21 -12.10
N GLY A 127 2.76 -44.95 -12.30
CA GLY A 127 1.44 -44.40 -12.60
C GLY A 127 0.86 -43.56 -11.47
N PHE A 128 1.04 -43.97 -10.21
CA PHE A 128 0.65 -43.18 -9.04
C PHE A 128 1.38 -41.83 -9.03
N VAL A 129 2.72 -41.85 -9.18
CA VAL A 129 3.54 -40.64 -9.14
C VAL A 129 3.21 -39.69 -10.29
N ARG A 130 2.92 -40.22 -11.49
CA ARG A 130 2.50 -39.37 -12.62
C ARG A 130 1.18 -38.68 -12.34
N LEU A 131 0.17 -39.38 -11.81
CA LEU A 131 -1.12 -38.76 -11.47
C LEU A 131 -0.95 -37.73 -10.35
N TRP A 132 -0.13 -38.04 -9.34
CA TRP A 132 0.23 -37.11 -8.27
C TRP A 132 0.83 -35.81 -8.82
N ASN A 133 1.83 -35.92 -9.70
CA ASN A 133 2.50 -34.76 -10.29
C ASN A 133 1.58 -33.97 -11.22
N ALA A 134 0.70 -34.65 -11.97
CA ALA A 134 -0.32 -33.99 -12.76
C ALA A 134 -1.23 -33.12 -11.87
N ALA A 135 -1.69 -33.64 -10.72
CA ALA A 135 -2.52 -32.87 -9.79
C ALA A 135 -1.79 -31.67 -9.16
N ALA A 136 -0.47 -31.72 -9.02
CA ALA A 136 0.33 -30.65 -8.42
C ALA A 136 0.73 -29.52 -9.40
N GLY A 137 0.64 -29.76 -10.72
CA GLY A 137 1.03 -28.81 -11.76
C GLY A 137 -0.17 -28.05 -12.37
N PRO A 138 0.06 -26.87 -12.97
CA PRO A 138 -0.99 -26.11 -13.66
C PRO A 138 -1.54 -26.84 -14.91
N ASP A 139 -0.75 -27.74 -15.51
CA ASP A 139 -1.08 -28.43 -16.76
C ASP A 139 -1.82 -29.77 -16.56
N GLY A 140 -2.00 -30.24 -15.32
CA GLY A 140 -2.57 -31.58 -15.05
C GLY A 140 -4.00 -31.59 -14.54
N VAL A 141 -4.67 -30.43 -14.47
CA VAL A 141 -6.14 -30.36 -14.38
C VAL A 141 -6.68 -30.17 -15.80
N PRO A 142 -7.34 -31.18 -16.41
CA PRO A 142 -7.99 -31.00 -17.69
C PRO A 142 -8.96 -29.82 -17.62
N ALA A 143 -8.95 -28.95 -18.64
CA ALA A 143 -9.88 -27.83 -18.72
C ALA A 143 -11.33 -28.30 -18.47
N PRO A 144 -12.16 -27.51 -17.77
CA PRO A 144 -13.56 -27.86 -17.51
C PRO A 144 -14.29 -27.95 -18.86
N GLY A 145 -14.43 -29.18 -19.37
CA GLY A 145 -14.90 -29.45 -20.73
C GLY A 145 -14.24 -30.66 -21.41
N ALA A 146 -13.10 -31.16 -20.89
CA ALA A 146 -12.61 -32.47 -21.29
C ALA A 146 -13.57 -33.54 -20.76
N ALA A 147 -14.34 -34.17 -21.65
CA ALA A 147 -15.19 -35.30 -21.29
C ALA A 147 -14.35 -36.33 -20.51
N ALA A 148 -14.86 -36.79 -19.37
CA ALA A 148 -14.32 -37.90 -18.59
C ALA A 148 -14.48 -39.22 -19.39
N GLY A 149 -13.82 -39.31 -20.54
CA GLY A 149 -13.77 -40.50 -21.38
C GLY A 149 -12.59 -41.34 -20.94
N ALA A 150 -12.88 -42.56 -20.49
CA ALA A 150 -11.98 -43.68 -20.20
C ALA A 150 -10.51 -43.31 -19.88
N ALA A 151 -10.10 -43.54 -18.63
CA ALA A 151 -8.69 -43.47 -18.24
C ALA A 151 -7.82 -44.20 -19.27
N ALA A 152 -6.88 -43.48 -19.88
CA ALA A 152 -5.92 -44.08 -20.79
C ALA A 152 -5.28 -45.28 -20.08
N PRO A 153 -5.15 -46.45 -20.75
CA PRO A 153 -4.57 -47.62 -20.12
C PRO A 153 -3.19 -47.28 -19.57
N ALA A 154 -2.93 -47.72 -18.36
CA ALA A 154 -1.63 -47.55 -17.73
C ALA A 154 -0.56 -48.15 -18.66
N GLY A 155 0.44 -47.35 -19.05
CA GLY A 155 1.58 -47.83 -19.81
C GLY A 155 2.32 -48.92 -19.01
N THR A 156 3.08 -49.77 -19.69
CA THR A 156 3.83 -50.87 -19.03
C THR A 156 4.72 -50.38 -17.88
N ASP A 157 5.21 -49.16 -17.99
CA ASP A 157 6.09 -48.53 -17.00
C ASP A 157 5.33 -48.01 -15.78
N ASP A 158 4.01 -47.90 -15.85
CA ASP A 158 3.17 -47.34 -14.79
C ASP A 158 2.95 -48.29 -13.62
N ALA A 159 3.11 -49.58 -13.89
CA ALA A 159 3.03 -50.64 -12.90
C ALA A 159 4.38 -50.89 -12.19
N LEU A 160 5.46 -50.29 -12.70
CA LEU A 160 6.78 -50.41 -12.08
C LEU A 160 6.83 -49.64 -10.75
N ASP A 161 7.65 -50.15 -9.82
CA ASP A 161 7.96 -49.44 -8.58
C ASP A 161 8.65 -48.11 -8.91
N SER A 162 8.07 -47.01 -8.44
CA SER A 162 8.61 -45.66 -8.65
C SER A 162 9.82 -45.34 -7.77
N GLY A 163 10.06 -46.14 -6.71
CA GLY A 163 11.06 -45.86 -5.69
C GLY A 163 10.64 -44.81 -4.67
N VAL A 164 9.48 -44.17 -4.84
CA VAL A 164 8.89 -43.26 -3.83
C VAL A 164 8.46 -44.06 -2.60
N ARG A 165 8.74 -43.52 -1.42
CA ARG A 165 8.44 -44.15 -0.14
C ARG A 165 7.38 -43.36 0.64
N GLN A 166 6.83 -43.98 1.69
CA GLN A 166 5.78 -43.36 2.53
C GLN A 166 6.24 -42.08 3.23
N ASP A 167 7.53 -42.03 3.60
CA ASP A 167 8.19 -40.86 4.16
C ASP A 167 8.28 -39.71 3.16
N ASP A 168 8.54 -39.98 1.89
CA ASP A 168 8.53 -38.95 0.83
C ASP A 168 7.14 -38.34 0.66
N VAL A 169 6.10 -39.17 0.61
CA VAL A 169 4.70 -38.73 0.47
C VAL A 169 4.28 -37.86 1.67
N LEU A 170 4.61 -38.29 2.88
CA LEU A 170 4.27 -37.54 4.09
C LEU A 170 5.07 -36.22 4.19
N ALA A 171 6.36 -36.24 3.81
CA ALA A 171 7.19 -35.04 3.75
C ALA A 171 6.61 -34.02 2.75
N HIS A 172 6.21 -34.48 1.56
CA HIS A 172 5.57 -33.64 0.55
C HIS A 172 4.24 -33.05 1.05
N HIS A 173 3.41 -33.84 1.73
CA HIS A 173 2.16 -33.34 2.31
C HIS A 173 2.42 -32.23 3.34
N ILE A 174 3.39 -32.42 4.23
CA ILE A 174 3.79 -31.41 5.22
C ILE A 174 4.28 -30.12 4.53
N ASP A 175 5.06 -30.23 3.46
CA ASP A 175 5.54 -29.07 2.71
C ASP A 175 4.41 -28.32 2.01
N THR A 176 3.48 -29.05 1.39
CA THR A 176 2.32 -28.46 0.72
C THR A 176 1.39 -27.79 1.73
N ALA A 177 1.12 -28.44 2.87
CA ALA A 177 0.30 -27.87 3.94
C ALA A 177 0.95 -26.59 4.53
N ARG A 178 2.28 -26.56 4.69
CA ARG A 178 3.00 -25.34 5.07
C ARG A 178 2.81 -24.25 4.03
N ARG A 179 3.03 -24.55 2.75
CA ARG A 179 2.87 -23.57 1.66
C ARG A 179 1.47 -22.97 1.65
N SER A 180 0.43 -23.79 1.83
CA SER A 180 -0.96 -23.31 1.90
C SER A 180 -1.17 -22.35 3.07
N ARG A 181 -0.68 -22.69 4.27
CA ARG A 181 -0.75 -21.81 5.46
C ARG A 181 0.03 -20.50 5.26
N ASP A 182 1.19 -20.55 4.62
CA ASP A 182 1.99 -19.36 4.32
C ASP A 182 1.27 -18.42 3.34
N ILE A 183 0.54 -18.96 2.35
CA ILE A 183 -0.28 -18.19 1.42
C ILE A 183 -1.50 -17.59 2.13
N GLU A 184 -2.17 -18.37 2.99
CA GLU A 184 -3.31 -17.89 3.77
C GLU A 184 -2.91 -16.73 4.69
N SER A 185 -1.80 -16.86 5.43
CA SER A 185 -1.24 -15.74 6.22
C SER A 185 -0.93 -14.52 5.37
N GLN A 186 -0.35 -14.69 4.17
CA GLN A 186 -0.10 -13.57 3.27
C GLN A 186 -1.39 -12.85 2.85
N LEU A 187 -2.42 -13.61 2.49
CA LEU A 187 -3.71 -13.07 2.07
C LEU A 187 -4.36 -12.33 3.23
N ASN A 188 -4.38 -12.90 4.43
CA ASN A 188 -4.93 -12.26 5.62
C ASN A 188 -4.22 -10.93 5.91
N LYS A 189 -2.87 -10.89 5.88
CA LYS A 189 -2.13 -9.64 6.10
C LYS A 189 -2.35 -8.59 5.02
N LEU A 190 -2.59 -9.01 3.77
CA LEU A 190 -2.97 -8.09 2.69
C LEU A 190 -4.38 -7.53 2.90
N ILE A 191 -5.31 -8.36 3.36
CA ILE A 191 -6.67 -7.96 3.71
C ILE A 191 -6.61 -6.95 4.87
N ASP A 192 -5.88 -7.24 5.96
CA ASP A 192 -5.69 -6.34 7.09
C ASP A 192 -5.10 -4.98 6.66
N LEU A 193 -4.16 -4.99 5.70
CA LEU A 193 -3.58 -3.77 5.15
C LEU A 193 -4.59 -2.93 4.36
N VAL A 194 -5.45 -3.58 3.56
CA VAL A 194 -6.43 -2.92 2.68
C VAL A 194 -7.67 -2.46 3.45
N GLU A 195 -8.20 -3.30 4.35
CA GLU A 195 -9.40 -2.99 5.14
C GLU A 195 -9.09 -2.00 6.27
N GLY A 196 -7.82 -1.88 6.65
CA GLY A 196 -7.37 -0.94 7.66
C GLY A 196 -7.78 -1.30 9.09
N ASP A 197 -8.36 -2.48 9.28
CA ASP A 197 -8.79 -3.05 10.55
C ASP A 197 -7.87 -4.20 10.94
N ALA A 198 -7.10 -3.99 12.00
CA ALA A 198 -6.70 -5.10 12.86
C ALA A 198 -7.90 -5.40 13.77
N ARG A 199 -8.41 -6.64 13.72
CA ARG A 199 -9.26 -7.14 14.81
C ARG A 199 -8.51 -7.12 16.14
#